data_AF-V5GSL5-F1
#
_entry.id   AF-V5GSL5-F1
#
_cell.length_a   1.000
_cell.length_b   1.000
_cell.length_c   1.000
_cell.angle_alpha   90.00
_cell.angle_beta   90.00
_cell.angle_gamma   90.00
#
_symmetry.space_group_name_H-M   'P 1'
#
loop_
_entity.id
_entity.type
_entity.pdbx_description
1 polymer ?
#
loop_
_entity_poly.entity_id
_entity_poly.type
_entity_poly.pdbx_seq_one_letter_code
_entity_poly.pdbx_strand_id
1 'polypeptide(L)'
;NVWSCLIGALPLHMYRTGMDQMIVQRYMASRTLEDAKWTAGVGMTLFSLFYLSLLGIGIYLIYWFRDCDPLLSGSIEQLDQILPFYVKMYFAEFPGLSGLFL
;
A
#
# COMPACT_ATOMS: atom_id res chain seq x y z
N ASN A 1 -10.89 -17.17 -0.87
CA ASN A 1 -10.30 -18.10 -1.85
C ASN A 1 -9.24 -17.35 -2.66
N VAL A 2 -7.98 -17.77 -2.64
CA VAL A 2 -6.84 -16.98 -3.20
C VAL A 2 -7.03 -16.68 -4.69
N TRP A 3 -7.55 -17.65 -5.44
CA TRP A 3 -7.83 -17.52 -6.87
C TRP A 3 -8.85 -16.41 -7.19
N SER A 4 -9.88 -16.25 -6.36
CA SER A 4 -10.87 -15.19 -6.52
C SER A 4 -10.25 -13.81 -6.30
N CYS A 5 -9.32 -13.67 -5.36
CA CYS A 5 -8.59 -12.42 -5.14
C CYS A 5 -7.67 -12.09 -6.32
N LEU A 6 -6.93 -13.08 -6.83
CA LEU A 6 -6.03 -12.88 -7.97
C LEU A 6 -6.82 -12.49 -9.23
N ILE A 7 -7.84 -13.27 -9.58
CA ILE A 7 -8.65 -13.00 -10.79
C ILE A 7 -9.44 -11.70 -10.63
N GLY A 8 -10.03 -11.45 -9.46
CA GLY A 8 -10.80 -10.25 -9.17
C GLY A 8 -9.97 -8.97 -9.13
N ALA A 9 -8.67 -9.05 -8.82
CA ALA A 9 -7.78 -7.89 -8.82
C ALA A 9 -7.35 -7.45 -10.22
N LEU A 10 -7.34 -8.35 -11.21
CA LEU A 10 -6.87 -8.05 -12.56
C LEU A 10 -7.67 -6.91 -13.25
N PRO A 11 -9.02 -6.91 -13.30
CA PRO A 11 -9.77 -5.82 -13.90
C PRO A 11 -9.51 -4.47 -13.24
N LEU A 12 -9.43 -4.45 -11.90
CA LEU A 12 -9.14 -3.23 -11.15
C LEU A 12 -7.74 -2.71 -11.50
N HIS A 13 -6.76 -3.60 -11.61
CA HIS A 13 -5.39 -3.23 -11.94
C HIS A 13 -5.28 -2.68 -13.37
N MET A 14 -5.95 -3.32 -14.34
CA MET A 14 -6.01 -2.84 -15.73
C MET A 14 -6.69 -1.48 -15.84
N TYR A 15 -7.81 -1.29 -15.14
CA TYR A 15 -8.51 -0.01 -15.10
C TYR A 15 -7.59 1.09 -14.56
N ARG A 16 -6.93 0.86 -13.40
CA ARG A 16 -6.07 1.87 -12.78
C ARG A 16 -4.86 2.25 -13.63
N THR A 17 -4.26 1.30 -14.36
CA THR A 17 -3.04 1.59 -15.12
C THR A 17 -3.32 2.05 -16.55
N GLY A 18 -4.47 1.71 -17.13
CA GLY A 18 -4.79 1.96 -18.54
C GLY A 18 -5.96 2.92 -18.79
N MET A 19 -6.85 3.13 -17.82
CA MET A 19 -8.10 3.90 -18.00
C MET A 19 -8.30 5.00 -16.97
N ASP A 20 -7.60 4.94 -15.84
CA ASP A 20 -7.62 6.01 -14.85
C ASP A 20 -7.15 7.32 -15.48
N GLN A 21 -8.00 8.35 -15.38
CA GLN A 21 -7.78 9.62 -16.04
C GLN A 21 -6.45 10.26 -15.64
N MET A 22 -6.07 10.19 -14.36
CA MET A 22 -4.83 10.80 -13.87
C MET A 22 -3.60 10.09 -14.43
N ILE A 23 -3.66 8.77 -14.57
CA ILE A 23 -2.58 7.96 -15.13
C ILE A 23 -2.47 8.16 -16.64
N VAL A 24 -3.59 8.13 -17.36
CA VAL A 24 -3.62 8.38 -18.82
C VAL A 24 -3.09 9.78 -19.14
N GLN A 25 -3.46 10.79 -18.35
CA GLN A 25 -2.93 12.15 -18.52
C GLN A 25 -1.40 12.23 -18.34
N ARG A 26 -0.81 11.44 -17.43
CA ARG A 26 0.65 11.36 -17.28
C ARG A 26 1.32 10.79 -18.52
N TYR A 27 0.70 9.79 -19.16
CA TYR A 27 1.22 9.24 -20.41
C TYR A 27 1.12 10.26 -21.55
N MET A 28 -0.01 10.98 -21.65
CA MET A 28 -0.20 12.01 -22.68
C MET A 28 0.71 13.23 -22.52
N ALA A 29 1.18 13.51 -21.30
CA ALA A 29 2.14 14.58 -21.02
C ALA A 29 3.59 14.22 -21.42
N SER A 30 3.85 12.96 -21.80
CA SER A 30 5.17 12.51 -22.25
C SER A 30 5.49 13.03 -23.65
N ARG A 31 6.77 13.34 -23.91
CA ARG A 31 7.19 13.95 -25.20
C ARG A 31 7.21 12.97 -26.36
N THR A 32 7.51 11.70 -26.07
CA THR A 32 7.57 10.61 -27.05
C THR A 32 6.81 9.38 -26.56
N LEU A 33 6.51 8.47 -27.48
CA LEU A 33 5.91 7.18 -27.12
C LEU A 33 6.84 6.34 -26.25
N GLU A 34 8.15 6.46 -26.43
CA GLU A 34 9.14 5.77 -25.61
C GLU A 34 9.13 6.27 -24.16
N ASP A 35 9.08 7.59 -23.96
CA ASP A 35 8.95 8.20 -22.63
C ASP A 35 7.65 7.77 -21.94
N ALA A 36 6.54 7.68 -22.70
CA ALA A 36 5.26 7.23 -22.17
C ALA A 36 5.32 5.76 -21.72
N LYS A 37 5.97 4.88 -22.50
CA LYS A 37 6.19 3.46 -22.14
C LYS A 37 7.08 3.33 -20.90
N TRP A 38 8.13 4.14 -20.81
CA TRP A 38 9.00 4.16 -19.63
C TRP A 38 8.24 4.63 -18.39
N THR A 39 7.46 5.70 -18.51
CA THR A 39 6.61 6.23 -17.44
C THR A 39 5.61 5.18 -16.95
N ALA A 40 4.97 4.45 -17.88
CA ALA A 40 4.07 3.35 -17.53
C ALA A 40 4.81 2.21 -16.82
N GLY A 41 5.98 1.80 -17.33
CA GLY A 41 6.80 0.73 -16.73
C GLY A 41 7.25 1.07 -15.30
N VAL A 42 7.86 2.23 -15.11
CA VAL A 42 8.29 2.72 -13.79
C VAL A 42 7.09 2.86 -12.85
N GLY A 43 5.98 3.43 -13.32
CA GLY A 43 4.75 3.55 -12.53
C GLY A 43 4.23 2.20 -12.05
N MET A 44 4.18 1.21 -12.94
CA MET A 44 3.75 -0.16 -12.63
C MET A 44 4.67 -0.84 -11.60
N THR A 45 5.99 -0.68 -11.76
CA THR A 45 6.98 -1.24 -10.82
C THR A 45 6.85 -0.60 -9.44
N LEU A 46 6.79 0.74 -9.35
CA LEU A 46 6.64 1.44 -8.08
C LEU A 46 5.33 1.08 -7.38
N PHE A 47 4.23 0.98 -8.13
CA PHE A 47 2.94 0.56 -7.60
C PHE A 47 3.02 -0.87 -7.03
N SER A 48 3.63 -1.79 -7.77
CA SER A 48 3.79 -3.18 -7.32
C SER A 48 4.66 -3.28 -6.05
N LEU A 49 5.78 -2.54 -6.00
CA LEU A 49 6.64 -2.47 -4.82
C LEU A 49 5.91 -1.89 -3.60
N PHE A 50 5.09 -0.85 -3.82
CA PHE A 50 4.27 -0.27 -2.76
C PHE A 50 3.29 -1.30 -2.16
N TYR A 51 2.53 -2.02 -2.98
CA TYR A 51 1.61 -3.06 -2.48
C TYR A 51 2.35 -4.21 -1.80
N LEU A 52 3.50 -4.65 -2.33
CA LEU A 52 4.33 -5.66 -1.68
C LEU A 52 4.81 -5.19 -0.30
N SER A 53 5.18 -3.91 -0.15
CA SER A 53 5.57 -3.35 1.15
C SER A 53 4.41 -3.36 2.15
N LEU A 54 3.19 -3.00 1.73
CA LEU A 54 2.01 -3.04 2.58
C LEU A 54 1.67 -4.47 3.03
N LEU A 55 1.75 -5.44 2.13
CA LEU A 55 1.56 -6.85 2.47
C LEU A 55 2.63 -7.33 3.47
N GLY A 56 3.89 -6.95 3.24
CA GLY A 56 4.99 -7.26 4.15
C GLY A 56 4.79 -6.67 5.55
N ILE A 57 4.37 -5.40 5.65
CA ILE A 57 4.04 -4.74 6.92
C ILE A 57 2.87 -5.46 7.61
N GLY A 58 1.81 -5.82 6.88
CA GLY A 58 0.68 -6.54 7.44
C GLY A 58 1.08 -7.90 8.04
N ILE A 59 1.87 -8.69 7.30
CA ILE A 59 2.39 -9.99 7.79
C ILE A 59 3.28 -9.77 9.02
N TYR A 60 4.15 -8.76 8.98
CA TYR A 60 5.03 -8.42 10.09
C TYR A 60 4.25 -8.10 11.37
N LEU A 61 3.22 -7.25 11.29
CA LEU A 61 2.40 -6.87 12.44
C LEU A 61 1.61 -8.05 13.01
N ILE A 62 1.08 -8.93 12.16
CA ILE A 62 0.42 -10.17 12.60
C ILE A 62 1.39 -11.05 13.40
N TYR A 63 2.61 -11.21 12.90
CA TYR A 63 3.63 -11.99 13.60
C TYR A 63 4.06 -11.33 14.92
N TRP A 64 4.22 -10.01 14.93
CA TRP A 64 4.65 -9.24 16.10
C TRP A 64 3.63 -9.30 17.24
N PHE A 65 2.35 -9.13 16.94
CA PHE A 65 1.26 -9.13 17.93
C PHE A 65 0.62 -10.51 18.14
N ARG A 66 1.27 -11.60 17.72
CA ARG A 66 0.70 -12.96 17.81
C ARG A 66 0.36 -13.40 19.25
N ASP A 67 1.16 -12.95 20.22
CA ASP A 67 1.03 -13.32 21.63
C ASP A 67 0.31 -12.22 22.46
N CYS A 68 0.18 -11.02 21.90
CA CYS A 68 -0.39 -9.84 22.54
C CYS A 68 -1.26 -9.07 21.55
N ASP A 69 -2.51 -9.52 21.35
CA ASP A 69 -3.42 -8.90 20.40
C ASP A 69 -3.93 -7.52 20.90
N PRO A 70 -3.58 -6.41 20.23
CA PRO A 70 -3.99 -5.07 20.64
C PRO A 70 -5.50 -4.83 20.48
N LEU A 71 -6.17 -5.57 19.59
CA LEU A 71 -7.62 -5.47 19.38
C LEU A 71 -8.37 -6.17 20.51
N LEU A 72 -7.95 -7.39 20.88
CA LEU A 72 -8.58 -8.14 21.97
C LEU A 72 -8.32 -7.52 23.35
N SER A 73 -7.17 -6.89 23.53
CA SER A 73 -6.85 -6.16 24.77
C SER A 73 -7.56 -4.81 24.90
N GLY A 74 -8.27 -4.36 23.85
CA GLY A 74 -8.95 -3.06 23.82
C GLY A 74 -8.01 -1.86 23.68
N SER A 75 -6.76 -2.09 23.25
CA SER A 75 -5.78 -1.01 23.00
C SER A 75 -6.06 -0.26 21.68
N ILE A 76 -6.75 -0.92 20.74
CA ILE A 76 -7.29 -0.34 19.50
C ILE A 76 -8.75 -0.74 19.35
N GLU A 77 -9.55 0.10 18.69
CA GLU A 77 -10.98 -0.17 18.44
C GLU A 77 -11.19 -0.91 17.12
N GLN A 78 -10.33 -0.65 16.14
CA GLN A 78 -10.43 -1.19 14.78
C GLN A 78 -9.08 -1.71 14.29
N LEU A 79 -9.09 -2.75 13.45
CA LEU A 79 -7.88 -3.43 12.99
C LEU A 79 -6.99 -2.55 12.11
N ASP A 80 -7.55 -1.60 11.37
CA ASP A 80 -6.81 -0.63 10.54
C ASP A 80 -5.91 0.30 11.36
N GLN A 81 -6.19 0.46 12.66
CA GLN A 81 -5.38 1.26 13.59
C GLN A 81 -4.11 0.54 14.07
N ILE A 82 -3.92 -0.74 13.73
CA ILE A 82 -2.79 -1.54 14.23
C ILE A 82 -1.42 -0.98 13.82
N LEU A 83 -1.30 -0.48 12.59
CA LEU A 83 -0.05 0.12 12.10
C LEU A 83 0.24 1.47 12.77
N PRO A 84 -0.72 2.44 12.80
CA PRO A 84 -0.56 3.67 13.58
C PRO A 84 -0.24 3.42 15.05
N PHE A 85 -0.89 2.43 15.68
CA PHE A 85 -0.62 2.03 17.07
C PHE A 85 0.82 1.56 17.27
N TYR A 86 1.31 0.69 16.38
CA TYR A 86 2.69 0.21 16.40
C TYR A 86 3.70 1.36 16.22
N VAL A 87 3.48 2.24 15.22
CA VAL A 87 4.36 3.40 14.98
C VAL A 87 4.37 4.34 16.19
N LYS A 88 3.21 4.62 16.79
CA LYS A 88 3.12 5.46 17.98
C LYS A 88 3.85 4.87 19.18
N MET A 89 3.83 3.54 19.35
CA MET A 89 4.46 2.88 20.49
C MET A 89 5.99 2.78 20.36
N TYR A 90 6.48 2.44 19.17
CA TYR A 90 7.89 2.08 18.96
C TYR A 90 8.71 3.13 18.20
N PHE A 91 8.05 4.08 17.53
CA PHE A 91 8.73 5.14 16.75
C PHE A 91 8.40 6.55 17.26
N ALA A 92 7.93 6.66 18.51
CA ALA A 92 7.64 7.95 19.15
C ALA A 92 8.87 8.88 19.21
N GLU A 93 10.08 8.31 19.28
CA GLU A 93 11.34 9.05 19.35
C GLU A 93 11.73 9.73 18.03
N PHE A 94 11.06 9.39 16.92
CA PHE A 94 11.30 9.99 15.61
C PHE A 94 10.22 11.03 15.29
N PRO A 95 10.45 12.32 15.65
CA PRO A 95 9.48 13.37 15.40
C PRO A 95 9.19 13.48 13.89
N GLY A 96 7.92 13.28 13.51
CA GLY A 96 7.45 13.30 12.13
C GLY A 96 6.91 11.96 11.63
N LEU A 97 7.44 10.82 12.09
CA LEU A 97 6.94 9.50 11.67
C LEU A 97 5.54 9.26 12.23
N SER A 98 5.29 9.52 13.51
CA SER A 98 3.94 9.36 14.07
C SER A 98 2.91 10.26 13.38
N GLY A 99 3.29 11.46 12.94
CA GLY A 99 2.39 12.38 12.22
C GLY A 99 2.15 12.03 10.75
N LEU A 100 2.98 11.16 10.15
CA LEU A 100 2.78 10.67 8.78
C LEU A 100 1.71 9.57 8.70
N PHE A 101 1.52 8.83 9.80
CA PHE A 101 0.61 7.67 9.88
C PHE A 101 -0.68 7.94 10.68
N LEU A 102 -0.83 9.15 11.25
CA LEU A 102 -2.03 9.64 11.94
C LEU A 102 -2.88 10.50 10.98
#